data_AF-A0A814KIT3-F1
#
_entry.id   AF-A0A814KIT3-F1
#
_cell.length_a   1.000
_cell.length_b   1.000
_cell.length_c   1.000
_cell.angle_alpha   90.00
_cell.angle_beta   90.00
_cell.angle_gamma   90.00
#
_symmetry.space_group_name_H-M   'P 1'
#
loop_
_entity.id
_entity.type
_entity.pdbx_description
1 polymer ?
#
loop_
_entity_poly.entity_id
_entity_poly.type
_entity_poly.pdbx_seq_one_letter_code
_entity_poly.pdbx_strand_id
1 'polypeptide(L)'
;MSRRIDQLERRTMKMIVKKLLVPPELQKIQLDDQKIKYYVDLLNYLPSNEDVKAVLLSIKVVHSNHPYGHAYLGFTAYQERCLPDQTTEYLEQTYNCHGTVHQQELIIPWNSSPNNLSMNLIINVTCSHNTGTYTDSGNVNHFEIKVTGYII
;
A
#
# COMPACT_ATOMS: atom_id res chain seq x y z
N MET A 1 -10.25 34.62 36.78
CA MET A 1 -9.64 34.31 35.46
C MET A 1 -9.18 32.85 35.40
N SER A 2 -10.09 31.87 35.48
CA SER A 2 -9.70 30.44 35.50
C SER A 2 -10.76 29.51 34.89
N ARG A 3 -11.47 29.96 33.84
CA ARG A 3 -12.45 29.14 33.11
C ARG A 3 -12.20 29.05 31.61
N ARG A 4 -11.19 29.77 31.10
CA ARG A 4 -10.83 29.81 29.67
C ARG A 4 -9.69 28.86 29.30
N ILE A 5 -8.95 28.33 30.28
CA ILE A 5 -7.80 27.45 30.03
C ILE A 5 -8.25 25.97 30.03
N ASP A 6 -9.27 25.61 30.81
CA ASP A 6 -9.79 24.23 30.88
C ASP A 6 -10.55 23.75 29.62
N GLN A 7 -10.97 24.66 28.73
CA GLN A 7 -11.60 24.27 27.44
C GLN A 7 -10.60 24.08 26.29
N LEU A 8 -9.33 24.42 26.51
CA LEU A 8 -8.23 24.20 25.55
C LEU A 8 -7.47 22.91 25.82
N GLU A 9 -7.75 22.22 26.93
CA GLU A 9 -7.19 20.92 27.24
C GLU A 9 -7.85 19.81 26.41
N ARG A 10 -7.08 19.26 25.46
CA ARG A 10 -7.15 17.86 24.99
C ARG A 10 -8.35 17.50 24.11
N ARG A 11 -8.48 18.17 22.96
CA ARG A 11 -8.78 17.41 21.74
C ARG A 11 -7.52 16.64 21.33
N THR A 12 -7.21 15.57 22.07
CA THR A 12 -6.48 14.46 21.46
C THR A 12 -7.33 14.01 20.28
N MET A 13 -6.96 14.38 19.04
CA MET A 13 -7.48 13.71 17.86
C MET A 13 -7.09 12.24 18.02
N LYS A 14 -8.01 11.42 18.52
CA LYS A 14 -7.85 9.98 18.51
C LYS A 14 -8.01 9.58 17.04
N MET A 15 -6.90 9.20 16.43
CA MET A 15 -6.91 8.51 15.14
C MET A 15 -7.71 7.23 15.32
N ILE A 16 -8.82 7.09 14.59
CA ILE A 16 -9.65 5.88 14.66
C ILE A 16 -9.32 5.04 13.43
N VAL A 17 -8.73 3.86 13.66
CA VAL A 17 -8.45 2.87 12.63
C VAL A 17 -9.63 1.91 12.54
N LYS A 18 -10.18 1.75 11.34
CA LYS A 18 -11.27 0.81 11.07
C LYS A 18 -10.82 -0.22 10.03
N LYS A 19 -11.26 -1.47 10.21
CA LYS A 19 -11.08 -2.54 9.23
C LYS A 19 -12.17 -2.48 8.18
N LEU A 20 -11.87 -2.91 6.95
CA LEU A 20 -12.90 -3.16 5.94
C LEU A 20 -13.71 -4.40 6.31
N LEU A 21 -15.03 -4.37 6.05
CA LEU A 21 -15.95 -5.49 6.28
C LEU A 21 -15.62 -6.70 5.38
N VAL A 22 -15.30 -6.42 4.11
CA VAL A 22 -14.78 -7.40 3.15
C VAL A 22 -13.67 -6.70 2.38
N PRO A 23 -12.38 -6.96 2.66
CA PRO A 23 -11.30 -6.30 1.94
C PRO A 23 -11.20 -6.85 0.51
N PRO A 24 -11.04 -6.00 -0.52
CA PRO A 24 -10.63 -6.49 -1.83
C PRO A 24 -9.22 -7.10 -1.71
N GLU A 25 -9.12 -8.42 -1.94
CA GLU A 25 -7.83 -9.10 -2.04
C GLU A 25 -7.30 -8.94 -3.45
N LEU A 26 -6.08 -8.41 -3.57
CA LEU A 26 -5.39 -8.38 -4.85
C LEU A 26 -4.65 -9.70 -5.05
N GLN A 27 -4.62 -10.14 -6.31
CA GLN A 27 -4.10 -11.45 -6.69
C GLN A 27 -2.64 -11.61 -6.26
N LYS A 28 -2.27 -12.84 -5.87
CA LYS A 28 -0.87 -13.24 -5.73
C LYS A 28 -0.22 -13.24 -7.11
N ILE A 29 0.89 -12.52 -7.25
CA ILE A 29 1.60 -12.45 -8.52
C ILE A 29 3.02 -13.02 -8.38
N GLN A 30 3.36 -13.90 -9.32
CA GLN A 30 4.72 -14.33 -9.55
C GLN A 30 5.42 -13.30 -10.44
N LEU A 31 6.62 -12.89 -10.03
CA LEU A 31 7.37 -11.84 -10.70
C LEU A 31 8.13 -12.35 -11.91
N ASP A 32 7.52 -12.25 -13.08
CA ASP A 32 8.18 -12.41 -14.39
C ASP A 32 8.10 -11.06 -15.14
N ASP A 33 9.09 -10.19 -14.95
CA ASP A 33 9.36 -8.94 -15.68
C ASP A 33 8.12 -8.10 -16.09
N GLN A 34 7.23 -7.82 -15.14
CA GLN A 34 5.99 -7.09 -15.37
C GLN A 34 5.90 -5.82 -14.54
N LYS A 35 5.55 -4.72 -15.21
CA LYS A 35 4.93 -3.55 -14.57
C LYS A 35 3.44 -3.83 -14.47
N ILE A 36 2.91 -3.79 -13.26
CA ILE A 36 1.52 -4.15 -13.00
C ILE A 36 0.82 -2.94 -12.43
N LYS A 37 -0.34 -2.65 -12.98
CA LYS A 37 -1.19 -1.55 -12.52
C LYS A 37 -2.54 -2.12 -12.08
N TYR A 38 -2.86 -1.92 -10.81
CA TYR A 38 -4.18 -2.24 -10.27
C TYR A 38 -5.03 -0.98 -10.19
N TYR A 39 -6.31 -1.19 -10.43
CA TYR A 39 -7.36 -0.23 -10.18
C TYR A 39 -8.34 -0.88 -9.21
N VAL A 40 -8.48 -0.30 -8.02
CA VAL A 40 -9.37 -0.80 -6.98
C VAL A 40 -10.44 0.24 -6.73
N ASP A 41 -11.67 -0.07 -7.12
CA ASP A 41 -12.82 0.76 -6.78
C ASP A 41 -13.16 0.56 -5.29
N LEU A 42 -12.98 1.61 -4.49
CA LEU A 42 -13.26 1.60 -3.05
C LEU A 42 -14.64 2.15 -2.69
N LEU A 43 -15.48 2.49 -3.68
CA LEU A 43 -16.79 3.14 -3.47
C LEU A 43 -17.70 2.34 -2.54
N ASN A 44 -17.73 1.01 -2.66
CA ASN A 44 -18.57 0.14 -1.83
C ASN A 44 -17.90 -0.30 -0.52
N TYR A 45 -16.62 0.04 -0.34
CA TYR A 45 -15.81 -0.44 0.79
C TYR A 45 -15.57 0.67 1.82
N LEU A 46 -15.49 1.91 1.38
CA LEU A 46 -15.36 3.07 2.27
C LEU A 46 -16.73 3.63 2.63
N PRO A 47 -16.97 3.96 3.91
CA PRO A 47 -18.23 4.56 4.34
C PRO A 47 -18.39 5.97 3.75
N SER A 48 -19.49 6.20 3.03
CA SER A 48 -19.82 7.50 2.42
C SER A 48 -20.17 8.60 3.43
N ASN A 49 -20.46 8.23 4.68
CA ASN A 49 -20.81 9.13 5.77
C ASN A 49 -19.64 9.47 6.70
N GLU A 50 -18.42 9.03 6.40
CA GLU A 50 -17.24 9.30 7.21
C GLU A 50 -16.16 10.05 6.43
N ASP A 51 -15.44 10.92 7.13
CA ASP A 51 -14.40 11.76 6.57
C ASP A 51 -13.06 11.00 6.52
N VAL A 52 -12.99 9.99 5.65
CA VAL A 52 -11.83 9.10 5.50
C VAL A 52 -10.58 9.89 5.11
N LYS A 53 -9.56 9.82 5.97
CA LYS A 53 -8.26 10.52 5.81
C LYS A 53 -7.18 9.69 5.15
N ALA A 54 -7.28 8.37 5.27
CA ALA A 54 -6.34 7.47 4.63
C ALA A 54 -6.93 6.08 4.43
N VAL A 55 -6.39 5.36 3.44
CA VAL A 55 -6.60 3.93 3.22
C VAL A 55 -5.35 3.18 3.67
N LEU A 56 -5.54 2.02 4.31
CA LEU A 56 -4.44 1.17 4.77
C LEU A 56 -4.25 0.01 3.81
N LEU A 57 -2.99 -0.22 3.42
CA LEU A 57 -2.58 -1.35 2.59
C LEU A 57 -1.59 -2.21 3.34
N SER A 58 -1.77 -3.53 3.28
CA SER A 58 -0.74 -4.51 3.65
C SER A 58 -0.09 -5.03 2.39
N ILE A 59 1.24 -5.06 2.38
CA ILE A 59 2.04 -5.71 1.36
C ILE A 59 2.83 -6.82 2.04
N LYS A 60 2.65 -8.05 1.55
CA LYS A 60 3.49 -9.19 1.93
C LYS A 60 4.34 -9.57 0.73
N VAL A 61 5.63 -9.68 0.95
CA VAL A 61 6.62 -9.99 -0.07
C VAL A 61 7.42 -11.20 0.37
N VAL A 62 7.68 -12.10 -0.57
CA VAL A 62 8.57 -13.23 -0.36
C VAL A 62 9.62 -13.21 -1.45
N HIS A 63 10.87 -13.17 -1.03
CA HIS A 63 12.03 -13.16 -1.89
C HIS A 63 12.89 -14.39 -1.66
N SER A 64 13.22 -15.06 -2.76
CA SER A 64 14.22 -16.11 -2.80
C SER A 64 14.96 -15.98 -4.12
N ASN A 65 16.24 -15.68 -4.06
CA ASN A 65 17.11 -15.56 -5.21
C ASN A 65 18.36 -16.45 -5.08
N HIS A 66 18.99 -16.69 -6.22
CA HIS A 66 20.27 -17.38 -6.29
C HIS A 66 21.39 -16.54 -5.63
N PRO A 67 22.50 -17.15 -5.18
CA PRO A 67 23.73 -16.41 -4.86
C PRO A 67 24.09 -15.43 -5.98
N TYR A 68 24.36 -14.18 -5.59
CA TYR A 68 24.63 -13.01 -6.43
C TYR A 68 23.41 -12.44 -7.17
N GLY A 69 22.20 -12.90 -6.82
CA GLY A 69 20.94 -12.37 -7.31
C GLY A 69 20.48 -11.11 -6.56
N HIS A 70 19.54 -10.42 -7.17
CA HIS A 70 18.95 -9.19 -6.68
C HIS A 70 17.42 -9.25 -6.83
N ALA A 71 16.69 -8.93 -5.75
CA ALA A 71 15.24 -8.83 -5.73
C ALA A 71 14.83 -7.40 -5.39
N TYR A 72 13.80 -6.91 -6.08
CA TYR A 72 13.33 -5.53 -5.98
C TYR A 72 11.81 -5.49 -6.12
N LEU A 73 11.17 -4.74 -5.22
CA LEU A 73 9.78 -4.35 -5.30
C LEU A 73 9.66 -2.84 -5.14
N GLY A 74 9.36 -2.16 -6.25
CA GLY A 74 8.93 -0.78 -6.27
C GLY A 74 7.42 -0.68 -6.27
N PHE A 75 6.88 0.18 -5.44
CA PHE A 75 5.45 0.33 -5.25
C PHE A 75 5.09 1.81 -5.17
N THR A 76 4.06 2.21 -5.92
CA THR A 76 3.41 3.52 -5.74
C THR A 76 1.91 3.33 -5.65
N ALA A 77 1.26 3.99 -4.68
CA ALA A 77 -0.19 3.98 -4.55
C ALA A 77 -0.74 5.35 -4.24
N TYR A 78 -1.89 5.65 -4.83
CA TYR A 78 -2.53 6.96 -4.73
C TYR A 78 -4.00 6.90 -5.12
N GLN A 79 -4.81 7.82 -4.60
CA GLN A 79 -6.18 8.01 -5.06
C GLN A 79 -6.17 8.61 -6.48
N GLU A 80 -7.00 8.12 -7.39
CA GLU A 80 -7.11 8.70 -8.73
C GLU A 80 -7.47 10.19 -8.64
N ARG A 81 -6.80 11.02 -9.46
CA ARG A 81 -6.87 12.50 -9.44
C ARG A 81 -6.40 13.15 -8.13
N CYS A 82 -5.62 12.46 -7.30
CA CYS A 82 -5.00 13.07 -6.13
C CYS A 82 -3.93 14.11 -6.52
N LEU A 83 -3.51 14.89 -5.51
CA LEU A 83 -2.35 15.75 -5.63
C LEU A 83 -1.04 14.93 -5.57
N PRO A 84 0.08 15.42 -6.17
CA PRO A 84 1.34 14.67 -6.19
C PRO A 84 1.87 14.27 -4.79
N ASP A 85 1.64 15.10 -3.77
CA ASP A 85 2.03 14.87 -2.38
C ASP A 85 1.15 13.85 -1.65
N GLN A 86 0.08 13.37 -2.28
CA GLN A 86 -0.81 12.31 -1.78
C GLN A 86 -0.46 10.93 -2.35
N THR A 87 0.73 10.80 -2.92
CA THR A 87 1.28 9.52 -3.38
C THR A 87 2.11 8.89 -2.27
N THR A 88 1.89 7.60 -2.02
CA THR A 88 2.75 6.80 -1.16
C THR A 88 3.64 5.93 -2.01
N GLU A 89 4.94 6.04 -1.77
CA GLU A 89 5.95 5.23 -2.43
C GLU A 89 6.59 4.27 -1.42
N TYR A 90 6.89 3.07 -1.88
CA TYR A 90 7.59 2.06 -1.11
C TYR A 90 8.60 1.36 -2.01
N LEU A 91 9.79 1.13 -1.45
CA LEU A 91 10.86 0.45 -2.14
C LEU A 91 11.47 -0.60 -1.22
N GLU A 92 11.41 -1.85 -1.68
CA GLU A 92 12.13 -2.96 -1.08
C GLU A 92 13.21 -3.42 -2.04
N GLN A 93 14.40 -3.65 -1.49
CA GLN A 93 15.52 -4.13 -2.25
C GLN A 93 16.36 -5.09 -1.40
N THR A 94 16.54 -6.31 -1.87
CA THR A 94 17.32 -7.33 -1.17
C THR A 94 18.26 -8.09 -2.11
N TYR A 95 19.49 -8.33 -1.64
CA TYR A 95 20.54 -9.08 -2.33
C TYR A 95 20.79 -10.40 -1.61
N ASN A 96 21.10 -11.47 -2.36
CA ASN A 96 21.49 -12.77 -1.79
C ASN A 96 20.52 -13.30 -0.71
N CYS A 97 19.21 -13.26 -0.97
CA CYS A 97 18.17 -13.70 -0.04
C CYS A 97 17.69 -15.12 -0.35
N HIS A 98 17.50 -15.91 0.71
CA HIS A 98 16.97 -17.26 0.62
C HIS A 98 15.71 -17.36 1.49
N GLY A 99 14.54 -17.35 0.86
CA GLY A 99 13.24 -17.49 1.54
C GLY A 99 12.90 -16.38 2.54
N THR A 100 13.32 -15.14 2.26
CA THR A 100 13.01 -13.99 3.12
C THR A 100 11.57 -13.55 2.93
N VAL A 101 10.86 -13.35 4.03
CA VAL A 101 9.48 -12.83 4.03
C VAL A 101 9.49 -11.46 4.69
N HIS A 102 8.93 -10.48 4.00
CA HIS A 102 8.75 -9.12 4.50
C HIS A 102 7.26 -8.75 4.46
N GLN A 103 6.79 -8.06 5.50
CA GLN A 103 5.44 -7.49 5.51
C GLN A 103 5.52 -6.03 5.93
N GLN A 104 4.89 -5.17 5.14
CA GLN A 104 4.82 -3.73 5.36
C GLN A 104 3.38 -3.25 5.29
N GLU A 105 2.99 -2.40 6.24
CA GLU A 105 1.74 -1.64 6.17
C GLU A 105 2.04 -0.24 5.62
N LEU A 106 1.23 0.21 4.67
CA LEU A 106 1.31 1.53 4.05
C LEU A 106 0.03 2.32 4.32
N ILE A 107 0.20 3.62 4.57
CA ILE A 107 -0.89 4.57 4.78
C ILE A 107 -0.98 5.43 3.53
N ILE A 108 -2.07 5.30 2.78
CA ILE A 108 -2.33 6.05 1.56
C ILE A 108 -3.23 7.24 1.89
N PRO A 109 -2.76 8.49 1.77
CA PRO A 109 -3.60 9.66 1.99
C PRO A 109 -4.87 9.60 1.14
N TRP A 110 -6.00 9.95 1.73
CA TRP A 110 -7.31 9.87 1.08
C TRP A 110 -8.08 11.18 1.21
N ASN A 111 -8.75 11.57 0.13
CA ASN A 111 -9.61 12.74 0.08
C ASN A 111 -11.06 12.30 -0.15
N SER A 112 -11.80 12.21 0.95
CA SER A 112 -13.24 11.95 1.02
C SER A 112 -14.12 13.18 0.77
N SER A 113 -13.56 14.29 0.27
CA SER A 113 -14.35 15.49 -0.02
C SER A 113 -15.54 15.15 -0.94
N PRO A 114 -16.75 15.68 -0.66
CA PRO A 114 -17.93 15.45 -1.51
C PRO A 114 -17.73 15.87 -2.97
N ASN A 115 -16.76 16.75 -3.23
CA ASN A 115 -16.41 17.21 -4.56
C ASN A 115 -15.43 16.28 -5.31
N ASN A 116 -14.86 15.29 -4.60
CA ASN A 116 -13.99 14.29 -5.20
C ASN A 116 -14.81 13.04 -5.57
N LEU A 117 -15.17 12.96 -6.85
CA LEU A 117 -15.96 11.85 -7.38
C LEU A 117 -15.11 10.59 -7.66
N SER A 118 -13.79 10.65 -7.51
CA SER A 118 -12.94 9.49 -7.75
C SER A 118 -12.67 8.74 -6.45
N MET A 119 -13.21 7.53 -6.36
CA MET A 119 -12.97 6.58 -5.26
C MET A 119 -12.06 5.42 -5.68
N ASN A 120 -11.32 5.61 -6.78
CA ASN A 120 -10.40 4.59 -7.29
C ASN A 120 -9.05 4.74 -6.60
N LEU A 121 -8.58 3.67 -5.98
CA LEU A 121 -7.20 3.51 -5.57
C LEU A 121 -6.39 2.96 -6.76
N ILE A 122 -5.37 3.69 -7.18
CA ILE A 122 -4.42 3.26 -8.19
C ILE A 122 -3.18 2.72 -7.48
N ILE A 123 -2.73 1.55 -7.90
CA ILE A 123 -1.49 0.94 -7.40
C ILE A 123 -0.64 0.55 -8.59
N ASN A 124 0.59 1.07 -8.66
CA ASN A 124 1.60 0.62 -9.61
C ASN A 124 2.67 -0.18 -8.88
N VAL A 125 2.95 -1.36 -9.41
CA VAL A 125 4.00 -2.24 -8.90
C VAL A 125 5.02 -2.43 -10.00
N THR A 126 6.28 -2.16 -9.68
CA THR A 126 7.43 -2.41 -10.54
C THR A 126 8.32 -3.43 -9.86
N CYS A 127 8.72 -4.46 -10.59
CA CYS A 127 9.47 -5.59 -10.06
C CYS A 127 10.70 -5.79 -10.94
N SER A 128 11.83 -6.23 -10.39
CA SER A 128 12.97 -6.61 -11.22
C SER A 128 13.14 -8.12 -11.33
N HIS A 129 13.54 -8.58 -12.52
CA HIS A 129 14.19 -9.87 -12.74
C HIS A 129 15.70 -9.81 -12.40
N ASN A 130 16.32 -11.00 -12.33
CA ASN A 130 17.76 -11.25 -12.25
C ASN A 130 18.63 -10.17 -12.91
N THR A 131 19.42 -9.44 -12.14
CA THR A 131 20.58 -8.73 -12.71
C THR A 131 21.76 -9.71 -12.77
N GLY A 132 21.78 -10.63 -13.74
CA GLY A 132 22.88 -11.57 -13.92
C GLY A 132 22.66 -12.56 -15.06
N THR A 133 23.74 -13.09 -15.64
CA THR A 133 23.79 -14.04 -16.77
C THR A 133 23.19 -15.44 -16.48
N TYR A 134 22.44 -15.59 -15.40
CA TYR A 134 21.95 -16.88 -14.91
C TYR A 134 20.50 -17.05 -15.32
N THR A 135 20.30 -17.60 -16.53
CA THR A 135 18.99 -17.78 -17.17
C THR A 135 18.16 -18.91 -16.57
N ASP A 136 18.71 -19.73 -15.66
CA ASP A 136 18.08 -20.99 -15.21
C ASP A 136 17.89 -21.12 -13.69
N SER A 137 18.01 -20.04 -12.92
CA SER A 137 17.88 -20.12 -11.45
C SER A 137 16.44 -19.85 -10.99
N GLY A 138 15.80 -20.86 -10.37
CA GLY A 138 14.44 -20.81 -9.81
C GLY A 138 14.27 -19.78 -8.69
N ASN A 139 14.12 -18.52 -9.05
CA ASN A 139 13.83 -17.42 -8.13
C ASN A 139 12.34 -17.44 -7.77
N VAL A 140 12.05 -17.43 -6.46
CA VAL A 140 10.68 -17.34 -5.94
C VAL A 140 10.48 -15.94 -5.40
N ASN A 141 10.07 -15.03 -6.29
CA ASN A 141 9.65 -13.70 -5.90
C ASN A 141 8.14 -13.60 -6.09
N HIS A 142 7.40 -13.44 -5.00
CA HIS A 142 5.96 -13.21 -5.06
C HIS A 142 5.54 -12.15 -4.05
N PHE A 143 4.46 -11.46 -4.38
CA PHE A 143 3.85 -10.50 -3.48
C PHE A 143 2.33 -10.71 -3.41
N GLU A 144 1.77 -10.21 -2.32
CA GLU A 144 0.34 -10.16 -2.03
C GLU A 144 0.04 -8.77 -1.48
N ILE A 145 -0.97 -8.10 -2.04
CA ILE A 145 -1.42 -6.77 -1.59
C ILE A 145 -2.86 -6.90 -1.11
N LYS A 146 -3.17 -6.31 0.05
CA LYS A 146 -4.53 -6.24 0.59
C LYS A 146 -4.84 -4.83 1.03
N VAL A 147 -6.06 -4.39 0.78
CA VAL A 147 -6.60 -3.21 1.45
C VAL A 147 -7.09 -3.64 2.83
N THR A 148 -6.43 -3.21 3.90
CA THR A 148 -6.66 -3.75 5.26
C THR A 148 -7.64 -2.90 6.07
N GLY A 149 -7.80 -1.62 5.74
CA GLY A 149 -8.62 -0.72 6.51
C GLY A 149 -8.56 0.73 6.03
N TYR A 150 -9.02 1.63 6.89
CA TYR A 150 -9.01 3.07 6.67
C TYR A 150 -8.93 3.83 8.00
N ILE A 151 -8.56 5.10 7.90
CA ILE A 151 -8.45 6.05 9.02
C ILE A 151 -9.49 7.15 8.84
N ILE A 152 -10.16 7.53 9.93
CA ILE A 152 -11.03 8.72 10.02
C ILE A 152 -10.46 9.76 10.98
#